data_AF-A0AAJ1GTH2-F1
#
_entry.id   AF-A0AAJ1GTH2-F1
#
_cell.length_a   1.000
_cell.length_b   1.000
_cell.length_c   1.000
_cell.angle_alpha   90.00
_cell.angle_beta   90.00
_cell.angle_gamma   90.00
#
_symmetry.space_group_name_H-M   'P 1'
#
loop_
_entity.id
_entity.type
_entity.pdbx_description
1 polymer ?
#
loop_
_entity_poly.entity_id
_entity_poly.type
_entity_poly.pdbx_seq_one_letter_code
_entity_poly.pdbx_strand_id
1 'polypeptide(L)'
;FESAKRYSFNRLIEGENEKELIKKLQLKYLLNKRFCEDAVLQAQTILSSQKELLPVYLENNQKKLEKTLQKKDDYESGRKNPKKVSLEMCLIGLRKRQQKLEQKIEMYETHIKNGTLPPIIFGGRKNFYERMKDKISNQEWKDLRTRQLYSRGDKSKKGNLNMRITVDDCGQGWLEIANPLGRTNGKTKSPRIKVPIIIPYHFYHQITNVVMGKQIGVNPKGKPIIEHQKYSVEIIRKQNEFYVNITFDETEIGRVLDFKETPQSDVIAGIDVNPDRIAVSLCTKQGNF
;
A
#
# COMPACT_ATOMS: atom_id res chain seq x y z
N PHE A 1 -15.18 -2.56 6.79
CA PHE A 1 -14.32 -2.64 5.59
C PHE A 1 -13.25 -3.73 5.72
N GLU A 2 -12.26 -3.60 6.63
CA GLU A 2 -11.15 -4.57 6.74
C GLU A 2 -11.56 -6.05 6.89
N SER A 3 -12.63 -6.35 7.64
CA SER A 3 -13.16 -7.71 7.73
C SER A 3 -13.67 -8.24 6.38
N ALA A 4 -14.27 -7.37 5.56
CA ALA A 4 -14.69 -7.71 4.20
C ALA A 4 -13.46 -8.01 3.32
N LYS A 5 -12.40 -7.18 3.39
CA LYS A 5 -11.13 -7.42 2.67
C LYS A 5 -10.54 -8.79 2.98
N ARG A 6 -10.43 -9.14 4.27
CA ARG A 6 -9.90 -10.46 4.71
C ARG A 6 -10.77 -11.62 4.25
N TYR A 7 -12.09 -11.45 4.35
CA TYR A 7 -13.03 -12.47 3.88
C TYR A 7 -12.88 -12.67 2.38
N SER A 8 -12.82 -11.58 1.61
CA SER A 8 -12.58 -11.63 0.17
C SER A 8 -11.29 -12.34 -0.18
N PHE A 9 -10.20 -12.04 0.53
CA PHE A 9 -8.91 -12.68 0.30
C PHE A 9 -8.99 -14.21 0.39
N ASN A 10 -9.60 -14.75 1.44
CA ASN A 10 -9.74 -16.20 1.61
C ASN A 10 -10.64 -16.81 0.53
N ARG A 11 -11.77 -16.16 0.20
CA ARG A 11 -12.70 -16.62 -0.82
C ARG A 11 -12.10 -16.62 -2.23
N LEU A 12 -11.27 -15.63 -2.55
CA LEU A 12 -10.55 -15.58 -3.82
C LEU A 12 -9.50 -16.69 -3.93
N ILE A 13 -8.85 -17.09 -2.83
CA ILE A 13 -7.96 -18.27 -2.81
C ILE A 13 -8.75 -19.55 -3.10
N GLU A 14 -9.96 -19.66 -2.57
CA GLU A 14 -10.88 -20.79 -2.80
C GLU A 14 -11.52 -20.79 -4.20
N GLY A 15 -11.19 -19.82 -5.06
CA GLY A 15 -11.68 -19.74 -6.44
C GLY A 15 -13.08 -19.13 -6.58
N GLU A 16 -13.59 -18.44 -5.57
CA GLU A 16 -14.91 -17.80 -5.64
C GLU A 16 -14.95 -16.65 -6.66
N ASN A 17 -16.02 -16.57 -7.43
CA ASN A 17 -16.22 -15.50 -8.42
C ASN A 17 -16.41 -14.13 -7.75
N GLU A 18 -15.71 -13.12 -8.28
CA GLU A 18 -15.74 -11.74 -7.77
C GLU A 18 -17.16 -11.14 -7.71
N LYS A 19 -17.99 -11.33 -8.72
CA LYS A 19 -19.33 -10.70 -8.78
C LYS A 19 -20.25 -11.25 -7.70
N GLU A 20 -20.20 -12.57 -7.49
CA GLU A 20 -20.99 -13.23 -6.44
C GLU A 20 -20.45 -12.89 -5.05
N LEU A 21 -19.12 -12.80 -4.91
CA LEU A 21 -18.48 -12.35 -3.68
C LEU A 21 -18.94 -10.94 -3.30
N ILE A 22 -18.97 -9.98 -4.23
CA ILE A 22 -19.44 -8.60 -3.97
C ILE A 22 -20.89 -8.59 -3.46
N LYS A 23 -21.79 -9.41 -4.03
CA LYS A 23 -23.17 -9.53 -3.54
C LYS A 23 -23.22 -10.06 -2.11
N LYS A 24 -22.45 -11.12 -1.81
CA LYS A 24 -22.36 -11.70 -0.46
C LYS A 24 -21.81 -10.70 0.56
N LEU A 25 -20.80 -9.91 0.18
CA LEU A 25 -20.20 -8.89 1.06
C LEU A 25 -21.20 -7.80 1.44
N GLN A 26 -22.05 -7.36 0.51
CA GLN A 26 -23.06 -6.33 0.78
C GLN A 26 -24.03 -6.76 1.88
N LEU A 27 -24.54 -8.00 1.80
CA LEU A 27 -25.44 -8.57 2.80
C LEU A 27 -24.71 -8.83 4.13
N LYS A 28 -23.50 -9.38 4.07
CA LYS A 28 -22.75 -9.83 5.25
C LYS A 28 -22.17 -8.69 6.09
N TYR A 29 -21.70 -7.62 5.45
CA TYR A 29 -21.00 -6.52 6.13
C TYR A 29 -21.76 -5.20 6.10
N LEU A 30 -22.97 -5.18 5.54
CA LEU A 30 -23.83 -3.99 5.42
C LEU A 30 -23.09 -2.81 4.76
N LEU A 31 -22.24 -3.13 3.79
CA LEU A 31 -21.48 -2.15 3.01
C LEU A 31 -22.20 -1.84 1.71
N ASN A 32 -22.01 -0.63 1.19
CA ASN A 32 -22.44 -0.34 -0.17
C ASN A 32 -21.59 -1.11 -1.20
N LYS A 33 -22.14 -1.32 -2.40
CA LYS A 33 -21.46 -2.04 -3.49
C LYS A 33 -20.03 -1.57 -3.72
N ARG A 34 -19.79 -0.26 -3.68
CA ARG A 34 -18.50 0.36 -4.01
C ARG A 34 -17.43 0.05 -2.96
N PHE A 35 -17.77 0.06 -1.67
CA PHE A 35 -16.87 -0.42 -0.61
C PHE A 35 -16.61 -1.94 -0.71
N CYS A 36 -17.60 -2.73 -1.17
CA CYS A 36 -17.39 -4.15 -1.41
C CYS A 36 -16.42 -4.39 -2.58
N GLU A 37 -16.61 -3.68 -3.69
CA GLU A 37 -15.67 -3.68 -4.83
C GLU A 37 -14.26 -3.28 -4.38
N ASP A 38 -14.13 -2.21 -3.59
CA ASP A 38 -12.85 -1.73 -3.06
C ASP A 38 -12.19 -2.76 -2.12
N ALA A 39 -12.97 -3.47 -1.30
CA ALA A 39 -12.46 -4.54 -0.44
C ALA A 39 -11.97 -5.76 -1.22
N VAL A 40 -12.66 -6.12 -2.31
CA VAL A 40 -12.24 -7.20 -3.22
C VAL A 40 -10.99 -6.79 -4.00
N LEU A 41 -10.95 -5.56 -4.52
CA LEU A 41 -9.78 -5.01 -5.21
C LEU A 41 -8.54 -5.07 -4.32
N GLN A 42 -8.64 -4.58 -3.08
CA GLN A 42 -7.55 -4.63 -2.11
C GLN A 42 -7.09 -6.07 -1.83
N ALA A 43 -8.02 -7.03 -1.74
CA ALA A 43 -7.69 -8.44 -1.56
C ALA A 43 -6.96 -9.03 -2.79
N GLN A 44 -7.40 -8.69 -4.01
CA GLN A 44 -6.74 -9.09 -5.26
C GLN A 44 -5.33 -8.49 -5.38
N THR A 45 -5.15 -7.22 -5.02
CA THR A 45 -3.83 -6.57 -5.00
C THR A 45 -2.89 -7.29 -4.04
N ILE A 46 -3.36 -7.65 -2.83
CA ILE A 46 -2.56 -8.45 -1.89
C ILE A 46 -2.22 -9.80 -2.50
N LEU A 47 -3.15 -10.49 -3.15
CA LEU A 47 -2.88 -11.77 -3.81
C LEU A 47 -1.82 -11.66 -4.91
N SER A 48 -1.92 -10.66 -5.80
CA SER A 48 -0.94 -10.43 -6.87
C SER A 48 0.44 -10.18 -6.29
N SER A 49 0.52 -9.24 -5.34
CA SER A 49 1.78 -8.89 -4.68
C SER A 49 2.44 -10.10 -4.02
N GLN A 50 1.67 -10.99 -3.41
CA GLN A 50 2.20 -12.17 -2.73
C GLN A 50 2.67 -13.25 -3.72
N LYS A 51 2.02 -13.37 -4.88
CA LYS A 51 2.50 -14.22 -5.97
C LYS A 51 3.82 -13.70 -6.54
N GLU A 52 3.91 -12.39 -6.79
CA GLU A 52 5.11 -11.73 -7.33
C GLU A 52 6.31 -11.81 -6.36
N LEU A 53 6.06 -11.67 -5.06
CA LEU A 53 7.11 -11.70 -4.03
C LEU A 53 7.60 -13.11 -3.69
N LEU A 54 6.83 -14.15 -3.99
CA LEU A 54 7.14 -15.53 -3.57
C LEU A 54 8.49 -16.03 -4.15
N PRO A 55 8.81 -15.88 -5.45
CA PRO A 55 10.12 -16.22 -6.00
C PRO A 55 11.25 -15.39 -5.38
N VAL A 56 11.01 -14.09 -5.16
CA VAL A 56 11.97 -13.18 -4.53
C VAL A 56 12.26 -13.60 -3.09
N TYR A 57 11.27 -14.09 -2.35
CA TYR A 57 11.46 -14.63 -1.02
C TYR A 57 12.25 -15.93 -1.02
N LEU A 58 11.99 -16.83 -1.96
CA LEU A 58 12.78 -18.06 -2.13
C LEU A 58 14.26 -17.72 -2.35
N GLU A 59 14.57 -16.91 -3.36
CA GLU A 59 15.93 -16.51 -3.71
C GLU A 59 16.65 -15.84 -2.52
N ASN A 60 15.97 -14.91 -1.84
CA ASN A 60 16.53 -14.24 -0.69
C ASN A 60 16.83 -15.18 0.49
N ASN A 61 16.02 -16.24 0.69
CA ASN A 61 16.29 -17.22 1.76
C ASN A 61 17.40 -18.20 1.35
N GLN A 62 17.51 -18.58 0.07
CA GLN A 62 18.63 -19.36 -0.47
C GLN A 62 19.96 -18.61 -0.29
N LYS A 63 20.04 -17.33 -0.68
CA LYS A 63 21.24 -16.49 -0.44
C LYS A 63 21.58 -16.35 1.05
N LYS A 64 20.57 -16.32 1.93
CA LYS A 64 20.79 -16.29 3.39
C LYS A 64 21.31 -17.63 3.92
N LEU A 65 20.85 -18.74 3.34
CA LEU A 65 21.30 -20.09 3.70
C LEU A 65 22.76 -20.27 3.28
N GLU A 66 23.11 -19.94 2.05
CA GLU A 66 24.48 -19.97 1.52
C GLU A 66 25.45 -19.19 2.42
N LYS A 67 25.12 -17.93 2.76
CA LYS A 67 25.93 -17.12 3.69
C LYS A 67 26.03 -17.73 5.09
N THR A 68 24.99 -18.45 5.54
CA THR A 68 24.99 -19.12 6.85
C THR A 68 25.88 -20.36 6.82
N LEU A 69 25.86 -21.12 5.73
CA LEU A 69 26.72 -22.28 5.51
C LEU A 69 28.19 -21.86 5.40
N GLN A 70 28.51 -20.84 4.59
CA GLN A 70 29.88 -20.32 4.50
C GLN A 70 30.39 -19.85 5.86
N LYS A 71 29.56 -19.14 6.63
CA LYS A 71 29.95 -18.68 7.97
C LYS A 71 30.18 -19.84 8.95
N LYS A 72 29.42 -20.93 8.82
CA LYS A 72 29.59 -22.14 9.62
C LYS A 72 30.90 -22.84 9.25
N ASP A 73 31.17 -23.01 7.96
CA ASP A 73 32.42 -23.58 7.43
C ASP A 73 33.65 -22.76 7.86
N ASP A 74 33.60 -21.42 7.77
CA ASP A 74 34.68 -20.55 8.22
C ASP A 74 35.02 -20.72 9.71
N TYR A 75 34.03 -21.05 10.55
CA TYR A 75 34.23 -21.30 11.98
C TYR A 75 34.70 -22.74 12.25
N GLU A 76 34.16 -23.73 11.54
CA GLU A 76 34.58 -25.14 11.68
C GLU A 76 36.01 -25.35 11.16
N SER A 77 36.42 -24.62 10.13
CA SER A 77 37.79 -24.64 9.57
C SER A 77 38.80 -23.75 10.31
N GLY A 78 38.36 -22.97 11.30
CA GLY A 78 39.23 -22.06 12.06
C GLY A 78 39.66 -20.78 11.32
N ARG A 79 39.16 -20.53 10.10
CA ARG A 79 39.42 -19.27 9.34
C ARG A 79 38.89 -18.04 10.07
N LYS A 80 37.85 -18.20 10.88
CA LYS A 80 37.27 -17.16 11.73
C LYS A 80 37.07 -17.69 13.13
N ASN A 81 36.99 -16.77 14.09
CA ASN A 81 36.62 -17.08 15.47
C ASN A 81 35.52 -16.14 15.96
N PRO A 82 34.56 -16.63 16.77
CA PRO A 82 33.53 -15.78 17.36
C PRO A 82 34.12 -14.86 18.44
N LYS A 83 33.73 -13.58 18.42
CA LYS A 83 34.25 -12.56 19.35
C LYS A 83 33.52 -12.45 20.68
N LYS A 84 32.26 -12.90 20.75
CA LYS A 84 31.35 -12.63 21.89
C LYS A 84 30.90 -13.87 22.65
N VAL A 85 30.99 -15.05 22.04
CA VAL A 85 30.45 -16.31 22.57
C VAL A 85 31.41 -17.43 22.20
N SER A 86 31.33 -18.57 22.89
CA SER A 86 32.15 -19.75 22.56
C SER A 86 31.84 -20.26 21.14
N LEU A 87 32.81 -20.95 20.54
CA LEU A 87 32.67 -21.60 19.22
C LEU A 87 31.47 -22.53 19.20
N GLU A 88 31.33 -23.38 20.21
CA GLU A 88 30.22 -24.33 20.34
C GLU A 88 28.87 -23.62 20.34
N MET A 89 28.68 -22.59 21.16
CA MET A 89 27.43 -21.82 21.21
C MET A 89 27.13 -21.14 19.87
N CYS A 90 28.16 -20.63 19.18
CA CYS A 90 28.00 -20.02 17.87
C CYS A 90 27.52 -21.04 16.83
N LEU A 91 28.14 -22.22 16.78
CA LEU A 91 27.78 -23.30 15.86
C LEU A 91 26.36 -23.82 16.14
N ILE A 92 25.96 -23.97 17.40
CA ILE A 92 24.57 -24.30 17.76
C ILE A 92 23.59 -23.27 17.20
N GLY A 93 23.90 -21.98 17.35
CA GLY A 93 23.09 -20.88 16.79
C GLY A 93 23.00 -20.93 15.26
N LEU A 94 24.10 -21.20 14.58
CA LEU A 94 24.15 -21.34 13.12
C LEU A 94 23.37 -22.55 12.63
N ARG A 95 23.47 -23.71 13.30
CA ARG A 95 22.66 -24.91 12.98
C ARG A 95 21.16 -24.64 13.11
N LYS A 96 20.73 -23.99 14.20
CA LYS A 96 19.32 -23.57 14.37
C LYS A 96 18.86 -22.59 13.29
N ARG A 97 19.73 -21.69 12.86
CA ARG A 97 19.43 -20.75 11.78
C ARG A 97 19.32 -21.46 10.43
N GLN A 98 20.24 -22.38 10.13
CA GLN A 98 20.26 -23.23 8.94
C GLN A 98 18.92 -23.98 8.81
N GLN A 99 18.54 -24.74 9.85
CA GLN A 99 17.28 -25.50 9.87
C GLN A 99 16.05 -24.61 9.60
N LYS A 100 16.00 -23.41 10.18
CA LYS A 100 14.90 -22.46 9.96
C LYS A 100 14.86 -21.89 8.53
N LEU A 101 16.01 -21.79 7.86
CA LEU A 101 16.09 -21.32 6.48
C LEU A 101 15.68 -22.44 5.52
N GLU A 102 16.17 -23.66 5.74
CA GLU A 102 15.80 -24.86 4.98
C GLU A 102 14.28 -25.08 5.01
N GLN A 103 13.66 -25.06 6.19
CA GLN A 103 12.21 -25.18 6.34
C GLN A 103 11.42 -24.11 5.57
N LYS A 104 11.94 -22.88 5.50
CA LYS A 104 11.29 -21.79 4.74
C LYS A 104 11.44 -21.97 3.25
N ILE A 105 12.62 -22.41 2.79
CA ILE A 105 12.91 -22.68 1.39
C ILE A 105 11.98 -23.78 0.90
N GLU A 106 11.91 -24.91 1.61
CA GLU A 106 11.04 -26.04 1.28
C GLU A 106 9.55 -25.62 1.23
N MET A 107 9.11 -24.82 2.20
CA MET A 107 7.75 -24.27 2.21
C MET A 107 7.47 -23.42 0.95
N TYR A 108 8.39 -22.52 0.58
CA TYR A 108 8.21 -21.67 -0.60
C TYR A 108 8.28 -22.48 -1.91
N GLU A 109 9.20 -23.43 -2.03
CA GLU A 109 9.30 -24.33 -3.19
C GLU A 109 8.02 -25.14 -3.37
N THR A 110 7.46 -25.67 -2.28
CA THR A 110 6.19 -26.41 -2.30
C THR A 110 5.04 -25.52 -2.80
N HIS A 111 4.96 -24.28 -2.31
CA HIS A 111 3.92 -23.35 -2.75
C HIS A 111 4.06 -22.94 -4.22
N ILE A 112 5.28 -22.67 -4.68
CA ILE A 112 5.56 -22.37 -6.09
C ILE A 112 5.18 -23.56 -6.97
N LYS A 113 5.63 -24.77 -6.63
CA LYS A 113 5.33 -26.00 -7.37
C LYS A 113 3.83 -26.26 -7.51
N ASN A 114 3.09 -26.02 -6.42
CA ASN A 114 1.64 -26.27 -6.38
C ASN A 114 0.80 -25.08 -6.88
N GLY A 115 1.42 -23.96 -7.26
CA GLY A 115 0.69 -22.73 -7.65
C GLY A 115 -0.15 -22.12 -6.52
N THR A 116 0.22 -22.38 -5.26
CA THR A 116 -0.49 -21.91 -4.06
C THR A 116 0.29 -20.81 -3.35
N LEU A 117 -0.31 -20.21 -2.32
CA LEU A 117 0.33 -19.18 -1.51
C LEU A 117 0.50 -19.64 -0.05
N PRO A 118 1.59 -19.23 0.61
CA PRO A 118 1.71 -19.37 2.06
C PRO A 118 0.55 -18.66 2.79
N PRO A 119 0.11 -19.15 3.95
CA PRO A 119 -0.91 -18.49 4.75
C PRO A 119 -0.51 -17.06 5.14
N ILE A 120 -1.46 -16.13 4.98
CA ILE A 120 -1.25 -14.71 5.33
C ILE A 120 -1.90 -14.40 6.67
N ILE A 121 -1.13 -13.74 7.53
CA ILE A 121 -1.59 -13.27 8.84
C ILE A 121 -1.89 -11.77 8.75
N PHE A 122 -3.17 -11.44 8.67
CA PHE A 122 -3.64 -10.05 8.80
C PHE A 122 -3.48 -9.55 10.23
N GLY A 123 -3.06 -8.29 10.41
CA GLY A 123 -2.80 -7.70 11.74
C GLY A 123 -1.37 -7.87 12.23
N GLY A 124 -0.50 -8.51 11.43
CA GLY A 124 0.93 -8.65 11.70
C GLY A 124 1.28 -9.91 12.47
N ARG A 125 2.32 -10.61 11.99
CA ARG A 125 2.77 -11.89 12.54
C ARG A 125 3.18 -11.80 14.02
N LYS A 126 3.83 -10.70 14.43
CA LYS A 126 4.20 -10.46 15.83
C LYS A 126 2.95 -10.47 16.73
N ASN A 127 1.95 -9.67 16.37
CA ASN A 127 0.72 -9.51 17.16
C ASN A 127 -0.09 -10.81 17.22
N PHE A 128 -0.09 -11.62 16.16
CA PHE A 128 -0.71 -12.94 16.18
C PHE A 128 -0.08 -13.86 17.23
N TYR A 129 1.25 -13.91 17.32
CA TYR A 129 1.92 -14.70 18.34
C TYR A 129 1.76 -14.13 19.75
N GLU A 130 1.72 -12.80 19.91
CA GLU A 130 1.42 -12.19 21.22
C GLU A 130 -0.04 -12.51 21.64
N ARG A 131 -0.98 -12.56 20.69
CA ARG A 131 -2.35 -13.03 20.95
C ARG A 131 -2.38 -14.50 21.37
N MET A 132 -1.61 -15.38 20.72
CA MET A 132 -1.50 -16.81 21.09
C MET A 132 -0.89 -17.03 22.48
N LYS A 133 -0.12 -16.06 22.99
CA LYS A 133 0.47 -16.07 24.33
C LYS A 133 -0.37 -15.31 25.36
N ASP A 134 -1.60 -14.94 24.99
CA ASP A 134 -2.53 -14.14 25.81
C ASP A 134 -1.96 -12.82 26.34
N LYS A 135 -0.98 -12.24 25.63
CA LYS A 135 -0.38 -10.94 25.97
C LYS A 135 -1.14 -9.75 25.41
N ILE A 136 -2.01 -9.98 24.43
CA ILE A 136 -2.98 -9.00 23.96
C ILE A 136 -4.36 -9.63 23.98
N SER A 137 -5.36 -8.84 24.34
CA SER A 137 -6.76 -9.20 24.36
C SER A 137 -7.31 -9.47 22.95
N ASN A 138 -8.46 -10.14 22.90
CA ASN A 138 -9.19 -10.32 21.64
C ASN A 138 -9.62 -8.98 21.03
N GLN A 139 -9.93 -7.97 21.85
CA GLN A 139 -10.32 -6.66 21.36
C GLN A 139 -9.15 -5.92 20.73
N GLU A 140 -7.98 -5.90 21.38
CA GLU A 140 -6.76 -5.32 20.80
C GLU A 140 -6.38 -6.00 19.48
N TRP A 141 -6.54 -7.34 19.39
CA TRP A 141 -6.32 -8.08 18.16
C TRP A 141 -7.32 -7.72 17.04
N LYS A 142 -8.58 -7.42 17.39
CA LYS A 142 -9.57 -6.91 16.42
C LYS A 142 -9.19 -5.49 15.99
N ASP A 143 -8.86 -4.61 16.93
CA ASP A 143 -8.49 -3.22 16.67
C ASP A 143 -7.24 -3.09 15.79
N LEU A 144 -6.26 -3.98 15.96
CA LEU A 144 -5.09 -4.11 15.08
C LEU A 144 -5.44 -4.42 13.63
N ARG A 145 -6.60 -5.04 13.40
CA ARG A 145 -7.08 -5.52 12.10
C ARG A 145 -8.23 -4.68 11.55
N THR A 146 -8.61 -3.58 12.18
CA THR A 146 -9.72 -2.72 11.74
C THR A 146 -9.31 -1.25 11.68
N ARG A 147 -8.06 -0.98 11.33
CA ARG A 147 -7.47 0.38 11.34
C ARG A 147 -7.63 1.14 10.03
N GLN A 148 -8.11 0.49 8.98
CA GLN A 148 -8.08 1.05 7.62
C GLN A 148 -9.45 1.13 6.98
N LEU A 149 -9.68 2.18 6.20
CA LEU A 149 -10.78 2.31 5.26
C LEU A 149 -10.23 2.86 3.95
N TYR A 150 -10.46 2.13 2.86
CA TYR A 150 -9.99 2.51 1.54
C TYR A 150 -11.17 2.71 0.59
N SER A 151 -11.04 3.67 -0.33
CA SER A 151 -11.94 3.76 -1.47
C SER A 151 -11.28 4.40 -2.68
N ARG A 152 -11.50 3.79 -3.84
CA ARG A 152 -10.96 4.26 -5.11
C ARG A 152 -11.79 5.40 -5.71
N GLY A 153 -11.09 6.25 -6.46
CA GLY A 153 -11.70 7.33 -7.22
C GLY A 153 -12.32 6.90 -8.54
N ASP A 154 -13.14 7.79 -9.10
CA ASP A 154 -13.77 7.71 -10.41
C ASP A 154 -14.04 9.14 -10.92
N LYS A 155 -13.43 9.48 -12.06
CA LYS A 155 -13.55 10.78 -12.71
C LYS A 155 -15.03 11.16 -12.96
N SER A 156 -15.86 10.19 -13.37
CA SER A 156 -17.29 10.41 -13.64
C SER A 156 -18.11 10.71 -12.38
N LYS A 157 -17.56 10.43 -11.19
CA LYS A 157 -18.21 10.66 -9.89
C LYS A 157 -17.53 11.76 -9.08
N LYS A 158 -16.92 12.72 -9.78
CA LYS A 158 -16.25 13.89 -9.19
C LYS A 158 -15.13 13.49 -8.24
N GLY A 159 -14.22 12.62 -8.69
CA GLY A 159 -13.08 12.20 -7.90
C GLY A 159 -13.35 10.99 -7.03
N ASN A 160 -14.00 11.13 -5.87
CA ASN A 160 -14.30 9.98 -5.01
C ASN A 160 -15.73 10.07 -4.43
N LEU A 161 -16.53 9.01 -4.64
CA LEU A 161 -17.94 9.00 -4.23
C LEU A 161 -18.11 8.54 -2.77
N ASN A 162 -17.23 7.70 -2.25
CA ASN A 162 -17.37 7.15 -0.90
C ASN A 162 -16.60 7.97 0.14
N MET A 163 -15.50 8.61 -0.25
CA MET A 163 -14.68 9.46 0.61
C MET A 163 -14.28 10.71 -0.16
N ARG A 164 -15.09 11.77 -0.04
CA ARG A 164 -14.88 13.03 -0.77
C ARG A 164 -14.13 14.01 0.12
N ILE A 165 -13.13 14.66 -0.43
CA ILE A 165 -12.47 15.79 0.21
C ILE A 165 -12.98 17.07 -0.43
N THR A 166 -13.34 18.05 0.40
CA THR A 166 -13.75 19.39 0.00
C THR A 166 -13.01 20.43 0.83
N VAL A 167 -12.98 21.65 0.34
CA VAL A 167 -12.40 22.79 1.04
C VAL A 167 -13.44 23.90 1.00
N ASP A 168 -13.65 24.58 2.14
CA ASP A 168 -14.56 25.72 2.22
C ASP A 168 -13.86 27.04 1.91
N ASP A 169 -14.63 28.13 1.92
CA ASP A 169 -14.14 29.47 1.55
C ASP A 169 -13.08 30.02 2.53
N CYS A 170 -13.00 29.46 3.75
CA CYS A 170 -11.97 29.80 4.74
C CYS A 170 -10.69 28.97 4.58
N GLY A 171 -10.66 28.03 3.62
CA GLY A 171 -9.56 27.11 3.39
C GLY A 171 -9.54 25.89 4.31
N GLN A 172 -10.60 25.65 5.09
CA GLN A 172 -10.70 24.46 5.94
C GLN A 172 -11.04 23.23 5.09
N GLY A 173 -10.20 22.19 5.19
CA GLY A 173 -10.44 20.90 4.56
C GLY A 173 -11.50 20.08 5.30
N TRP A 174 -12.35 19.38 4.55
CA TRP A 174 -13.37 18.49 5.07
C TRP A 174 -13.31 17.14 4.38
N LEU A 175 -13.44 16.07 5.16
CA LEU A 175 -13.61 14.72 4.65
C LEU A 175 -15.06 14.27 4.86
N GLU A 176 -15.73 13.92 3.77
CA GLU A 176 -17.08 13.36 3.74
C GLU A 176 -17.05 11.87 3.40
N ILE A 177 -17.44 11.05 4.37
CA ILE A 177 -17.41 9.59 4.27
C ILE A 177 -18.84 9.07 4.14
N ALA A 178 -19.13 8.31 3.08
CA ALA A 178 -20.39 7.60 2.94
C ALA A 178 -20.54 6.58 4.07
N ASN A 179 -21.62 6.67 4.84
CA ASN A 179 -21.93 5.77 5.94
C ASN A 179 -23.05 4.80 5.54
N PRO A 180 -22.74 3.62 4.98
CA PRO A 180 -23.76 2.66 4.58
C PRO A 180 -24.55 2.08 5.77
N LEU A 181 -24.00 2.12 6.99
CA LEU A 181 -24.64 1.62 8.20
C LEU A 181 -25.75 2.55 8.72
N GLY A 182 -25.68 3.84 8.41
CA GLY A 182 -26.70 4.82 8.80
C GLY A 182 -27.90 4.90 7.86
N ARG A 183 -28.06 3.96 6.92
CA ARG A 183 -29.12 4.03 5.91
C ARG A 183 -30.49 3.75 6.54
N THR A 184 -31.38 4.73 6.51
CA THR A 184 -32.78 4.57 6.94
C THR A 184 -33.65 4.04 5.80
N ASN A 185 -34.71 3.31 6.13
CA ASN A 185 -35.69 2.81 5.16
C ASN A 185 -36.21 3.94 4.26
N GLY A 186 -36.32 3.67 2.95
CA GLY A 186 -36.82 4.61 1.94
C GLY A 186 -35.79 5.57 1.33
N LYS A 187 -34.60 5.77 1.92
CA LYS A 187 -33.56 6.61 1.32
C LYS A 187 -32.65 5.84 0.37
N THR A 188 -32.43 6.38 -0.83
CA THR A 188 -31.54 5.80 -1.85
C THR A 188 -30.06 6.05 -1.56
N LYS A 189 -29.72 7.15 -0.87
CA LYS A 189 -28.35 7.55 -0.55
C LYS A 189 -27.99 7.26 0.91
N SER A 190 -26.79 6.73 1.12
CA SER A 190 -26.21 6.63 2.46
C SER A 190 -25.97 8.04 3.03
N PRO A 191 -26.25 8.28 4.33
CA PRO A 191 -25.81 9.50 4.98
C PRO A 191 -24.29 9.64 4.91
N ARG A 192 -23.79 10.87 5.11
CA ARG A 192 -22.36 11.15 5.10
C ARG A 192 -21.91 11.61 6.48
N ILE A 193 -20.79 11.06 6.95
CA ILE A 193 -20.05 11.57 8.10
C ILE A 193 -19.15 12.67 7.56
N LYS A 194 -19.27 13.90 8.07
CA LYS A 194 -18.42 15.02 7.69
C LYS A 194 -17.49 15.35 8.87
N VAL A 195 -16.18 15.31 8.64
CA VAL A 195 -15.16 15.62 9.65
C VAL A 195 -14.17 16.64 9.11
N PRO A 196 -13.69 17.59 9.94
CA PRO A 196 -12.63 18.48 9.53
C PRO A 196 -11.31 17.71 9.37
N ILE A 197 -10.50 18.09 8.40
CA ILE A 197 -9.16 17.55 8.19
C ILE A 197 -8.15 18.69 8.05
N ILE A 198 -6.92 18.44 8.50
CA ILE A 198 -5.81 19.38 8.31
C ILE A 198 -5.10 18.99 7.02
N ILE A 199 -5.08 19.90 6.04
CA ILE A 199 -4.31 19.75 4.81
C ILE A 199 -2.95 20.45 5.04
N PRO A 200 -1.81 19.74 4.93
CA PRO A 200 -0.51 20.37 5.11
C PRO A 200 -0.29 21.50 4.11
N TYR A 201 0.19 22.65 4.59
CA TYR A 201 0.39 23.86 3.78
C TYR A 201 1.17 23.60 2.49
N HIS A 202 2.27 22.84 2.58
CA HIS A 202 3.12 22.50 1.43
C HIS A 202 2.37 21.77 0.29
N PHE A 203 1.36 20.98 0.62
CA PHE A 203 0.57 20.21 -0.34
C PHE A 203 -0.80 20.81 -0.62
N TYR A 204 -1.11 21.98 -0.06
CA TYR A 204 -2.45 22.53 -0.06
C TYR A 204 -2.97 22.73 -1.50
N HIS A 205 -2.25 23.50 -2.32
CA HIS A 205 -2.65 23.76 -3.71
C HIS A 205 -2.76 22.49 -4.56
N GLN A 206 -1.80 21.59 -4.39
CA GLN A 206 -1.78 20.32 -5.11
C GLN A 206 -3.02 19.48 -4.78
N ILE A 207 -3.31 19.31 -3.48
CA ILE A 207 -4.49 18.57 -3.02
C ILE A 207 -5.77 19.27 -3.46
N THR A 208 -5.90 20.60 -3.28
CA THR A 208 -7.11 21.33 -3.65
C THR A 208 -7.39 21.23 -5.14
N ASN A 209 -6.37 21.34 -5.99
CA ASN A 209 -6.50 21.23 -7.44
C ASN A 209 -7.07 19.86 -7.84
N VAL A 210 -6.59 18.79 -7.22
CA VAL A 210 -7.04 17.41 -7.47
C VAL A 210 -8.49 17.21 -6.98
N VAL A 211 -8.79 17.62 -5.75
CA VAL A 211 -10.07 17.26 -5.09
C VAL A 211 -11.23 18.15 -5.49
N MET A 212 -10.97 19.43 -5.80
CA MET A 212 -11.98 20.39 -6.26
C MET A 212 -12.21 20.29 -7.77
N GLY A 213 -11.18 19.91 -8.54
CA GLY A 213 -11.21 19.86 -9.99
C GLY A 213 -10.93 21.21 -10.65
N LYS A 214 -10.74 21.19 -11.97
CA LYS A 214 -10.43 22.38 -12.78
C LYS A 214 -11.65 22.85 -13.54
N GLN A 215 -12.00 24.12 -13.43
CA GLN A 215 -13.04 24.69 -14.30
C GLN A 215 -12.52 24.79 -15.74
N ILE A 216 -13.20 24.13 -16.67
CA ILE A 216 -12.82 24.09 -18.10
C ILE A 216 -13.76 24.90 -19.00
N GLY A 217 -14.85 25.43 -18.44
CA GLY A 217 -15.79 26.26 -19.18
C GLY A 217 -17.07 26.50 -18.40
N VAL A 218 -18.08 27.03 -19.10
CA VAL A 218 -19.44 27.21 -18.60
C VAL A 218 -20.42 26.55 -19.55
N ASN A 219 -21.47 25.93 -19.01
CA ASN A 219 -22.53 25.39 -19.84
C ASN A 219 -23.44 26.53 -20.35
N PRO A 220 -24.36 26.27 -21.30
CA PRO A 220 -25.28 27.28 -21.82
C PRO A 220 -26.20 27.93 -20.77
N LYS A 221 -26.27 27.38 -19.56
CA LYS A 221 -27.04 27.90 -18.41
C LYS A 221 -26.16 28.67 -17.42
N GLY A 222 -24.93 29.02 -17.79
CA GLY A 222 -23.98 29.78 -16.96
C GLY A 222 -23.36 28.99 -15.80
N LYS A 223 -23.55 27.67 -15.71
CA LYS A 223 -22.95 26.85 -14.64
C LYS A 223 -21.54 26.39 -15.03
N PRO A 224 -20.57 26.42 -14.10
CA PRO A 224 -19.21 25.98 -14.37
C PRO A 224 -19.18 24.48 -14.70
N ILE A 225 -18.44 24.13 -15.75
CA ILE A 225 -18.09 22.77 -16.11
C ILE A 225 -16.75 22.47 -15.43
N ILE A 226 -16.77 21.54 -14.49
CA ILE A 226 -15.59 21.16 -13.70
C ILE A 226 -15.09 19.81 -14.22
N GLU A 227 -13.85 19.81 -14.69
CA GLU A 227 -13.11 18.59 -14.95
C GLU A 227 -12.52 18.06 -13.64
N HIS A 228 -12.90 16.83 -13.29
CA HIS A 228 -12.40 16.17 -12.10
C HIS A 228 -11.30 15.18 -12.44
N GLN A 229 -10.40 14.95 -11.50
CA GLN A 229 -9.45 13.85 -11.52
C GLN A 229 -9.91 12.74 -10.58
N LYS A 230 -9.63 11.47 -10.93
CA LYS A 230 -9.83 10.35 -9.98
C LYS A 230 -8.75 10.43 -8.89
N TYR A 231 -9.13 10.22 -7.65
CA TYR A 231 -8.18 10.07 -6.54
C TYR A 231 -8.70 9.01 -5.56
N SER A 232 -7.79 8.18 -5.06
CA SER A 232 -8.08 7.22 -4.00
C SER A 232 -7.87 7.88 -2.65
N VAL A 233 -8.66 7.47 -1.67
CA VAL A 233 -8.50 7.90 -0.27
C VAL A 233 -8.29 6.66 0.58
N GLU A 234 -7.33 6.71 1.49
CA GLU A 234 -7.10 5.71 2.52
C GLU A 234 -7.07 6.40 3.88
N ILE A 235 -7.95 5.99 4.78
CA ILE A 235 -7.94 6.42 6.18
C ILE A 235 -7.20 5.36 6.98
N ILE A 236 -6.16 5.77 7.71
CA ILE A 236 -5.39 4.91 8.61
C ILE A 236 -5.51 5.44 10.04
N ARG A 237 -6.01 4.61 10.95
CA ARG A 237 -5.95 4.86 12.40
C ARG A 237 -4.58 4.48 12.95
N LYS A 238 -3.88 5.42 13.56
CA LYS A 238 -2.65 5.18 14.33
C LYS A 238 -2.85 5.73 15.74
N GLN A 239 -2.78 4.86 16.75
CA GLN A 239 -3.07 5.22 18.15
C GLN A 239 -4.46 5.89 18.26
N ASN A 240 -4.48 7.19 18.60
CA ASN A 240 -5.68 8.00 18.77
C ASN A 240 -5.92 8.97 17.60
N GLU A 241 -5.12 8.89 16.53
CA GLU A 241 -5.19 9.78 15.38
C GLU A 241 -5.62 9.03 14.12
N PHE A 242 -6.21 9.79 13.18
CA PHE A 242 -6.57 9.32 11.86
C PHE A 242 -5.79 10.10 10.81
N TYR A 243 -5.12 9.36 9.93
CA TYR A 243 -4.37 9.90 8.80
C TYR A 243 -5.18 9.66 7.54
N VAL A 244 -5.29 10.68 6.69
CA VAL A 244 -6.00 10.60 5.41
C VAL A 244 -4.95 10.68 4.32
N ASN A 245 -4.65 9.54 3.71
CA ASN A 245 -3.75 9.45 2.58
C ASN A 245 -4.57 9.62 1.29
N ILE A 246 -4.07 10.43 0.36
CA ILE A 246 -4.65 10.62 -0.96
C ILE A 246 -3.65 10.11 -1.98
N THR A 247 -4.13 9.39 -2.99
CA THR A 247 -3.32 8.95 -4.13
C THR A 247 -4.01 9.37 -5.42
N PHE A 248 -3.28 10.07 -6.28
CA PHE A 248 -3.74 10.51 -7.59
C PHE A 248 -2.57 10.42 -8.58
N ASP A 249 -2.91 10.32 -9.86
CA ASP A 249 -1.92 10.29 -10.93
C ASP A 249 -1.42 11.72 -11.18
N GLU A 250 -0.13 11.95 -11.35
CA GLU A 250 0.37 13.26 -11.78
C GLU A 250 0.65 13.25 -13.27
N THR A 251 0.46 14.40 -13.92
CA THR A 251 0.91 14.56 -15.30
C THR A 251 2.41 14.78 -15.27
N GLU A 252 3.16 13.72 -15.53
CA GLU A 252 4.61 13.81 -15.70
C GLU A 252 4.94 14.50 -17.03
N ILE A 253 5.78 15.52 -16.98
CA ILE A 253 6.33 16.18 -18.17
C ILE A 253 7.74 15.65 -18.36
N GLY A 254 7.88 14.67 -19.25
CA GLY A 254 9.16 14.04 -19.57
C GLY A 254 9.13 12.51 -19.43
N ARG A 255 10.25 11.86 -19.71
CA ARG A 255 10.45 10.43 -19.50
C ARG A 255 11.88 10.16 -19.06
N VAL A 256 12.08 9.10 -18.29
CA VAL A 256 13.41 8.57 -18.01
C VAL A 256 13.91 7.88 -19.30
N LEU A 257 15.13 8.22 -19.71
CA LEU A 257 15.80 7.56 -20.83
C LEU A 257 16.42 6.26 -20.36
N ASP A 258 16.30 5.20 -21.16
CA ASP A 258 17.03 3.95 -20.92
C ASP A 258 18.54 4.17 -21.12
N PHE A 259 19.38 3.29 -20.57
CA PHE A 259 20.85 3.38 -20.64
C PHE A 259 21.39 3.49 -22.07
N LYS A 260 20.63 2.99 -23.06
CA LYS A 260 21.01 3.02 -24.47
C LYS A 260 20.53 4.27 -25.22
N GLU A 261 19.68 5.08 -24.60
CA GLU A 261 19.07 6.25 -25.23
C GLU A 261 19.88 7.51 -24.93
N THR A 262 20.11 8.33 -25.97
CA THR A 262 20.80 9.60 -25.84
C THR A 262 19.80 10.77 -25.74
N PRO A 263 20.05 11.77 -24.88
CA PRO A 263 19.22 12.97 -24.81
C PRO A 263 19.25 13.70 -26.16
N GLN A 264 18.07 13.99 -26.71
CA GLN A 264 17.94 14.70 -28.00
C GLN A 264 17.89 16.23 -27.86
N SER A 265 17.80 16.72 -26.62
CA SER A 265 17.70 18.16 -26.30
C SER A 265 18.98 18.92 -26.66
N ASP A 266 18.84 20.14 -27.18
CA ASP A 266 19.97 21.03 -27.49
C ASP A 266 20.66 21.58 -26.24
N VAL A 267 19.97 21.53 -25.10
CA VAL A 267 20.46 21.93 -23.78
C VAL A 267 20.21 20.79 -22.80
N ILE A 268 21.25 20.42 -22.05
CA ILE A 268 21.24 19.37 -21.03
C ILE A 268 21.54 20.00 -19.68
N ALA A 269 20.73 19.68 -18.66
CA ALA A 269 21.01 20.03 -17.28
C ALA A 269 21.76 18.88 -16.58
N GLY A 270 22.98 19.14 -16.11
CA GLY A 270 23.70 18.27 -15.19
C GLY A 270 23.43 18.70 -13.75
N ILE A 271 22.95 17.80 -12.91
CA ILE A 271 22.73 18.03 -11.48
C ILE A 271 23.70 17.15 -10.72
N ASP A 272 24.58 17.75 -9.93
CA ASP A 272 25.46 17.05 -9.01
C ASP A 272 25.08 17.37 -7.57
N VAL A 273 24.92 16.33 -6.74
CA VAL A 273 24.46 16.45 -5.35
C VAL A 273 25.56 15.98 -4.43
N ASN A 274 26.11 16.91 -3.66
CA ASN A 274 27.06 16.66 -2.58
C ASN A 274 26.37 16.92 -1.22
N PRO A 275 26.88 16.38 -0.10
CA PRO A 275 26.25 16.51 1.22
C PRO A 275 25.88 17.96 1.62
N ASP A 276 26.70 18.94 1.23
CA ASP A 276 26.53 20.34 1.62
C ASP A 276 26.10 21.27 0.47
N ARG A 277 25.94 20.74 -0.76
CA ARG A 277 25.65 21.56 -1.94
C ARG A 277 25.00 20.79 -3.08
N ILE A 278 24.12 21.47 -3.81
CA ILE A 278 23.60 21.04 -5.09
C ILE A 278 24.19 21.96 -6.15
N ALA A 279 24.84 21.40 -7.16
CA ALA A 279 25.31 22.13 -8.33
C ALA A 279 24.42 21.78 -9.53
N VAL A 280 24.01 22.79 -10.28
CA VAL A 280 23.24 22.63 -11.51
C VAL A 280 23.97 23.39 -12.61
N SER A 281 24.32 22.70 -13.69
CA SER A 281 24.92 23.29 -14.89
C SER A 281 24.05 23.00 -16.09
N LEU A 282 23.75 24.02 -16.89
CA LEU A 282 23.15 23.85 -18.21
C LEU A 282 24.31 23.77 -19.22
N CYS A 283 24.22 22.89 -20.19
CA CYS A 283 25.25 22.72 -21.21
C CYS A 283 24.60 22.55 -22.57
N THR A 284 25.07 23.26 -23.59
CA THR A 284 24.62 23.05 -24.96
C THR A 284 25.27 21.80 -25.57
N LYS A 285 24.73 21.31 -26.69
CA LYS A 285 25.37 20.22 -27.47
C LYS A 285 26.84 20.46 -27.81
N GLN A 286 27.28 21.73 -27.86
CA GLN A 286 28.66 22.12 -28.17
C GLN A 286 29.57 22.17 -26.92
N GLY A 287 29.07 21.90 -25.72
CA GLY A 287 29.87 21.94 -24.49
C GLY A 287 29.94 23.32 -23.84
N ASN A 288 29.10 24.28 -24.25
CA ASN A 288 29.06 25.62 -23.66
C ASN A 288 28.12 25.64 -22.46
N PHE A 289 28.58 26.23 -21.35
CA PHE A 289 27.86 26.32 -20.08
C PHE A 289 27.29 27.72 -19.84
#